data_AF-A0A392QDE9-F1
#
_entry.id   AF-A0A392QDE9-F1
#
_cell.length_a   1.000
_cell.length_b   1.000
_cell.length_c   1.000
_cell.angle_alpha   90.00
_cell.angle_beta   90.00
_cell.angle_gamma   90.00
#
_symmetry.space_group_name_H-M   'P 1'
#
loop_
_entity.id
_entity.type
_entity.pdbx_description
1 polymer ?
#
loop_
_entity_poly.entity_id
_entity_poly.type
_entity_poly.pdbx_seq_one_letter_code
_entity_poly.pdbx_strand_id
1 'polypeptide(L)'
;MQLEEAMSFIKDNIKRLLNTEDVILYPVSARSALEAKLMATSSFGKLNEELSLSGSQYAPNSFFELEKFLYSFLDGSTIAGMDRMRLKLETPVGIADRLISACETLVTQEYRCAKQDLTAINDIVNSVNEFALNMETESLSWRGQTLSMIESTKSRVVELV
;
A
#
# COMPACT_ATOMS: atom_id res chain seq x y z
N MET A 1 30.71 41.70 10.55
CA MET A 1 29.88 42.33 11.60
C MET A 1 28.40 42.25 11.24
N GLN A 2 27.94 42.84 10.13
CA GLN A 2 26.51 42.79 9.75
C GLN A 2 25.99 41.38 9.44
N LEU A 3 26.80 40.54 8.78
CA LEU A 3 26.39 39.17 8.45
C LEU A 3 26.22 38.30 9.69
N GLU A 4 27.18 38.36 10.62
CA GLU A 4 27.15 37.60 11.87
C GLU A 4 25.98 38.02 12.76
N GLU A 5 25.71 39.33 12.84
CA GLU A 5 24.55 39.87 13.56
C GLU A 5 23.23 39.38 12.96
N ALA A 6 23.09 39.43 11.62
CA ALA A 6 21.92 38.92 10.92
C ALA A 6 21.74 37.41 11.13
N MET A 7 22.82 36.63 11.08
CA MET A 7 22.78 35.19 11.33
C MET A 7 22.37 34.88 12.77
N SER A 8 22.89 35.60 13.77
CA SER A 8 22.48 35.45 15.18
C SER A 8 21.00 35.75 15.35
N PHE A 9 20.55 36.88 14.80
CA PHE A 9 19.15 37.27 14.84
C PHE A 9 18.23 36.20 14.25
N ILE A 10 18.58 35.63 13.09
CA ILE A 10 17.77 34.58 12.47
C ILE A 10 17.75 33.32 13.34
N LYS A 11 18.90 32.87 13.85
CA LYS A 11 18.97 31.68 14.71
C LYS A 11 18.12 31.83 15.97
N ASP A 12 18.19 32.97 16.64
CA ASP A 12 17.40 33.24 17.85
C ASP A 12 15.89 33.23 17.56
N ASN A 13 15.48 33.81 16.43
CA ASN A 13 14.08 33.82 16.01
C ASN A 13 13.58 32.41 15.65
N ILE A 14 14.35 31.63 14.89
CA ILE A 14 13.97 30.26 14.51
C ILE A 14 13.90 29.38 15.75
N LYS A 15 14.87 29.48 16.67
CA LYS A 15 14.87 28.73 17.93
C LYS A 15 13.60 29.01 18.74
N ARG A 16 13.19 30.28 18.85
CA ARG A 16 11.96 30.65 19.54
C ARG A 16 10.69 30.14 18.85
N LEU A 17 10.66 30.15 17.51
CA LEU A 17 9.46 29.79 16.75
C LEU A 17 9.26 28.28 16.61
N LEU A 18 10.34 27.55 16.34
CA LEU A 18 10.30 26.12 15.99
C LEU A 18 10.84 25.22 17.11
N ASN A 19 11.31 25.79 18.22
CA ASN A 19 11.92 25.08 19.35
C ASN A 19 13.03 24.11 18.92
N THR A 20 13.81 24.50 17.90
CA THR A 20 14.94 23.73 17.38
C THR A 20 16.24 24.51 17.57
N GLU A 21 17.28 23.83 18.05
CA GLU A 21 18.60 24.44 18.27
C GLU A 21 19.53 24.28 17.07
N ASP A 22 19.34 23.23 16.27
CA ASP A 22 20.19 22.88 15.13
C ASP A 22 19.68 23.52 13.83
N VAL A 23 19.94 24.83 13.69
CA VAL A 23 19.59 25.58 12.48
C VAL A 23 20.83 25.74 11.59
N ILE A 24 20.76 25.16 10.40
CA ILE A 24 21.77 25.35 9.36
C ILE A 24 21.38 26.58 8.54
N LEU A 25 22.29 27.56 8.49
CA LEU A 25 22.13 28.76 7.66
C LEU A 25 23.18 28.78 6.56
N TYR A 26 22.74 29.01 5.32
CA TYR A 26 23.60 29.17 4.16
C TYR A 26 23.60 30.64 3.72
N PRO A 27 24.55 31.47 4.17
CA PRO A 27 24.60 32.88 3.80
C PRO A 27 25.11 33.05 2.37
N VAL A 28 24.22 33.19 1.39
CA VAL A 28 24.58 33.17 -0.04
C VAL A 28 24.59 34.54 -0.72
N SER A 29 25.48 34.73 -1.71
CA SER A 29 25.39 35.82 -2.69
C SER A 29 25.04 35.26 -4.06
N ALA A 30 23.75 35.32 -4.43
CA ALA A 30 23.28 34.82 -5.73
C ALA A 30 23.94 35.56 -6.90
N ARG A 31 24.16 36.87 -6.77
CA ARG A 31 24.81 37.70 -7.79
C ARG A 31 26.25 37.28 -8.02
N SER A 32 27.05 37.15 -6.96
CA SER A 32 28.45 36.73 -7.08
C SER A 32 28.57 35.32 -7.62
N ALA A 33 27.68 34.41 -7.20
CA ALA A 33 27.62 33.06 -7.74
C ALA A 33 27.30 33.03 -9.24
N LEU A 34 26.36 33.87 -9.70
CA LEU A 34 26.02 34.00 -11.11
C LEU A 34 27.17 34.59 -11.93
N GLU A 35 27.78 35.69 -11.46
CA GLU A 35 28.94 36.31 -12.10
C GLU A 35 30.08 35.31 -12.26
N ALA A 36 30.38 34.51 -11.22
CA ALA A 36 31.40 33.47 -11.28
C ALA A 36 31.06 32.36 -12.29
N LYS A 37 29.81 31.88 -12.32
CA LYS A 37 29.36 30.88 -13.30
C LYS A 37 29.46 31.42 -14.74
N LEU A 38 29.06 32.67 -14.98
CA LEU A 38 29.16 33.32 -16.29
C LEU A 38 30.61 33.47 -16.77
N MET A 39 31.52 33.89 -15.88
CA MET A 39 32.94 33.99 -16.20
C MET A 39 33.53 32.64 -16.60
N ALA A 40 33.21 31.57 -15.85
CA ALA A 40 33.63 30.21 -16.16
C ALA A 40 33.08 29.70 -17.51
N THR A 41 31.85 30.07 -17.87
CA THR A 41 31.27 29.72 -19.18
C THR A 41 31.85 30.55 -20.33
N SER A 42 32.25 31.80 -20.09
CA SER A 42 32.86 32.68 -21.09
C SER A 42 34.29 32.26 -21.46
N SER A 43 35.00 31.61 -20.53
CA SER A 43 36.31 31.00 -20.78
C SER A 43 36.24 29.69 -21.57
N PHE A 44 35.04 29.14 -21.81
CA PHE A 44 34.84 27.87 -22.52
C PHE A 44 35.15 27.92 -24.03
N GLY A 45 35.55 29.10 -24.55
CA GLY A 45 36.13 29.26 -25.89
C GLY A 45 37.61 28.86 -26.00
N LYS A 46 38.29 28.53 -24.89
CA LYS A 46 39.66 28.02 -24.89
C LYS A 46 39.80 26.82 -23.96
N LEU A 47 40.03 25.67 -24.62
CA LEU A 47 40.56 24.42 -24.09
C LEU A 47 39.55 23.47 -23.43
N ASN A 48 39.08 22.55 -24.28
CA ASN A 48 38.88 21.16 -23.92
C ASN A 48 40.05 20.64 -23.06
N GLU A 49 39.71 19.78 -22.11
CA GLU A 49 40.59 18.75 -21.55
C GLU A 49 41.55 19.14 -20.42
N GLU A 50 41.14 19.97 -19.44
CA GLU A 50 41.75 19.91 -18.08
C GLU A 50 40.99 20.67 -16.97
N LEU A 51 39.65 20.77 -17.00
CA LEU A 51 38.88 21.33 -15.87
C LEU A 51 38.67 20.32 -14.73
N SER A 52 39.65 19.44 -14.54
CA SER A 52 39.83 18.69 -13.30
C SER A 52 40.41 19.62 -12.24
N LEU A 53 39.58 19.94 -11.24
CA LEU A 53 39.98 20.19 -9.85
C LEU A 53 40.89 21.37 -9.48
N SER A 54 41.46 22.14 -10.42
CA SER A 54 42.38 23.24 -10.07
C SER A 54 41.87 24.62 -10.48
N GLY A 55 41.01 25.18 -9.61
CA GLY A 55 40.60 26.58 -9.62
C GLY A 55 40.71 27.19 -8.21
N SER A 56 41.88 27.01 -7.59
CA SER A 56 42.23 27.61 -6.30
C SER A 56 42.34 29.13 -6.44
N GLN A 57 41.25 29.87 -6.19
CA GLN A 57 41.26 31.28 -5.76
C GLN A 57 39.87 31.90 -5.54
N TYR A 58 38.77 31.17 -5.72
CA TYR A 58 37.48 31.66 -5.28
C TYR A 58 37.30 31.32 -3.80
N ALA A 59 37.20 32.36 -2.96
CA ALA A 59 36.74 32.22 -1.59
C ALA A 59 35.55 31.26 -1.56
N PRO A 60 35.43 30.37 -0.54
CA PRO A 60 34.37 29.35 -0.49
C PRO A 60 33.04 30.01 -0.78
N ASN A 61 32.55 29.86 -2.03
CA ASN A 61 31.34 30.52 -2.46
C ASN A 61 30.26 29.84 -1.65
N SER A 62 29.70 30.55 -0.69
CA SER A 62 28.67 30.04 0.21
C SER A 62 27.46 29.45 -0.51
N PHE A 63 27.26 29.83 -1.79
CA PHE A 63 26.28 29.22 -2.69
C PHE A 63 26.59 27.76 -3.05
N PHE A 64 27.86 27.38 -3.18
CA PHE A 64 28.29 26.02 -3.48
C PHE A 64 27.89 25.06 -2.35
N GLU A 65 28.04 25.46 -1.10
CA GLU A 65 27.61 24.64 0.06
C GLU A 65 26.10 24.44 0.08
N LEU A 66 25.32 25.45 -0.33
CA LEU A 66 23.87 25.33 -0.53
C LEU A 66 23.54 24.36 -1.67
N GLU A 67 24.20 24.48 -2.82
CA GLU A 67 24.01 23.56 -3.96
C GLU A 67 24.32 22.12 -3.58
N LYS A 68 25.44 21.89 -2.88
CA LYS A 68 25.84 20.57 -2.38
C LYS A 68 24.80 19.98 -1.43
N PHE A 69 24.28 20.79 -0.51
CA PHE A 69 23.18 20.37 0.35
C PHE A 69 21.94 19.99 -0.46
N LEU A 70 21.53 20.82 -1.43
CA LEU A 70 20.36 20.55 -2.27
C LEU A 70 20.54 19.27 -3.10
N TYR A 71 21.71 19.04 -3.69
CA TYR A 71 22.00 17.81 -4.42
C TYR A 71 21.95 16.59 -3.51
N SER A 72 22.56 16.66 -2.31
CA SER A 72 22.44 15.59 -1.32
C SER A 72 20.99 15.35 -0.94
N PHE A 73 20.25 16.40 -0.58
CA PHE A 73 18.85 16.29 -0.22
C PHE A 73 18.03 15.66 -1.36
N LEU A 74 18.27 16.04 -2.62
CA LEU A 74 17.61 15.50 -3.81
C LEU A 74 17.95 14.04 -4.09
N ASP A 75 19.19 13.63 -3.81
CA ASP A 75 19.68 12.26 -3.98
C ASP A 75 19.15 11.30 -2.90
N GLY A 76 18.39 10.29 -3.34
CA GLY A 76 17.80 9.27 -2.46
C GLY A 76 18.81 8.33 -1.79
N SER A 77 20.09 8.37 -2.18
CA SER A 77 21.15 7.57 -1.57
C SER A 77 21.81 8.22 -0.34
N THR A 78 21.51 9.51 -0.08
CA THR A 78 22.07 10.22 1.08
C THR A 78 21.08 10.23 2.26
N ILE A 79 21.59 10.44 3.48
CA ILE A 79 20.77 10.48 4.71
C ILE A 79 19.60 11.47 4.56
N ALA A 80 19.89 12.69 4.12
CA ALA A 80 18.89 13.74 3.95
C ALA A 80 17.83 13.39 2.88
N GLY A 81 18.23 12.76 1.77
CA GLY A 81 17.30 12.31 0.75
C GLY A 81 16.48 11.09 1.16
N MET A 82 17.07 10.17 1.94
CA MET A 82 16.37 9.04 2.55
C MET A 82 15.32 9.51 3.56
N ASP A 83 15.62 10.49 4.41
CA ASP A 83 14.65 11.04 5.36
C ASP A 83 13.48 11.73 4.66
N ARG A 84 13.75 12.49 3.58
CA ARG A 84 12.67 13.02 2.74
C ARG A 84 11.82 11.90 2.14
N MET A 85 12.47 10.87 1.60
CA MET A 85 11.76 9.72 1.00
C MET A 85 10.90 9.02 2.04
N ARG A 86 11.43 8.77 3.25
CA ARG A 86 10.67 8.25 4.39
C ARG A 86 9.45 9.11 4.67
N LEU A 87 9.64 10.41 4.91
CA LEU A 87 8.54 11.33 5.25
C LEU A 87 7.46 11.38 4.15
N LYS A 88 7.86 11.34 2.87
CA LYS A 88 6.92 11.33 1.74
C LYS A 88 6.19 10.00 1.58
N LEU A 89 6.83 8.88 1.92
CA LEU A 89 6.29 7.54 1.73
C LEU A 89 5.59 6.96 2.96
N GLU A 90 5.86 7.48 4.16
CA GLU A 90 5.32 6.97 5.42
C GLU A 90 3.79 6.86 5.39
N THR A 91 3.11 7.95 5.04
CA THR A 91 1.65 7.98 4.93
C THR A 91 1.10 7.06 3.84
N PRO A 92 1.51 7.16 2.55
CA PRO A 92 0.94 6.29 1.52
C PRO A 92 1.25 4.80 1.72
N VAL A 93 2.42 4.44 2.25
CA VAL A 93 2.75 3.05 2.60
C VAL A 93 1.87 2.57 3.74
N GLY A 94 1.68 3.37 4.79
CA GLY A 94 0.76 3.04 5.89
C GLY A 94 -0.70 2.89 5.45
N ILE A 95 -1.14 3.66 4.46
CA ILE A 95 -2.48 3.50 3.86
C ILE A 95 -2.56 2.19 3.08
N ALA A 96 -1.55 1.88 2.25
CA ALA A 96 -1.51 0.64 1.47
C ALA A 96 -1.56 -0.60 2.38
N ASP A 97 -0.79 -0.61 3.46
CA ASP A 97 -0.75 -1.70 4.44
C ASP A 97 -2.12 -1.95 5.09
N ARG A 98 -2.80 -0.87 5.49
CA ARG A 98 -4.17 -0.95 6.05
C ARG A 98 -5.19 -1.47 5.04
N LEU A 99 -5.10 -1.05 3.79
CA LEU A 99 -5.98 -1.51 2.72
C LEU A 99 -5.79 -3.00 2.45
N ILE A 100 -4.54 -3.46 2.35
CA ILE A 100 -4.21 -4.88 2.16
C ILE A 100 -4.76 -5.71 3.31
N SER A 101 -4.49 -5.31 4.55
CA SER A 101 -4.98 -6.00 5.76
C SER A 101 -6.52 -6.11 5.80
N ALA A 102 -7.22 -5.04 5.42
CA ALA A 102 -8.68 -5.02 5.37
C ALA A 102 -9.21 -5.99 4.29
N CYS A 103 -8.61 -5.97 3.10
CA CYS A 103 -8.98 -6.88 2.00
C CYS A 103 -8.73 -8.35 2.38
N GLU A 104 -7.59 -8.67 2.99
CA GLU A 104 -7.28 -10.04 3.43
C GLU A 104 -8.30 -10.54 4.47
N THR A 105 -8.66 -9.69 5.42
CA THR A 105 -9.68 -10.00 6.43
C THR A 105 -11.03 -10.28 5.78
N LEU A 106 -11.45 -9.42 4.85
CA LEU A 106 -12.73 -9.54 4.14
C LEU A 106 -12.78 -10.84 3.32
N VAL A 107 -11.78 -11.09 2.49
CA VAL A 107 -11.71 -12.28 1.63
C VAL A 107 -11.69 -13.56 2.48
N THR A 108 -10.94 -13.56 3.58
CA THR A 108 -10.89 -14.72 4.49
C THR A 108 -12.24 -15.00 5.12
N GLN A 109 -12.98 -13.95 5.51
CA GLN A 109 -14.30 -14.09 6.10
C GLN A 109 -15.33 -14.57 5.06
N GLU A 110 -15.35 -13.98 3.87
CA GLU A 110 -16.25 -14.40 2.78
C GLU A 110 -16.00 -15.85 2.36
N TYR A 111 -14.73 -16.26 2.26
CA TYR A 111 -14.37 -17.65 1.98
C TYR A 111 -14.90 -18.61 3.05
N ARG A 112 -14.79 -18.24 4.34
CA ARG A 112 -15.31 -19.06 5.44
C ARG A 112 -16.83 -19.18 5.39
N CYS A 113 -17.54 -18.07 5.16
CA CYS A 113 -18.99 -18.08 5.01
C CYS A 113 -19.41 -18.95 3.82
N ALA A 114 -18.82 -18.76 2.65
CA ALA A 114 -19.13 -19.55 1.45
C ALA A 114 -18.89 -21.05 1.65
N LYS A 115 -17.84 -21.42 2.41
CA LYS A 115 -17.57 -22.81 2.76
C LYS A 115 -18.64 -23.39 3.70
N GLN A 116 -19.10 -22.62 4.68
CA GLN A 116 -20.18 -23.03 5.59
C GLN A 116 -21.50 -23.19 4.82
N ASP A 117 -21.82 -22.24 3.94
CA ASP A 117 -23.02 -22.29 3.10
C ASP A 117 -23.00 -23.53 2.19
N LEU A 118 -21.86 -23.84 1.59
CA LEU A 118 -21.70 -25.04 0.77
C LEU A 118 -21.96 -26.33 1.57
N THR A 119 -21.44 -26.42 2.81
CA THR A 119 -21.71 -27.56 3.68
C THR A 119 -23.20 -27.66 4.02
N ALA A 120 -23.84 -26.55 4.40
CA ALA A 120 -25.27 -26.54 4.72
C ALA A 120 -26.15 -26.93 3.53
N ILE A 121 -25.83 -26.46 2.32
CA ILE A 121 -26.54 -26.84 1.10
C ILE A 121 -26.37 -28.34 0.84
N ASN A 122 -25.16 -28.88 1.01
CA ASN A 122 -24.92 -30.30 0.81
C ASN A 122 -25.73 -31.17 1.80
N ASP A 123 -25.83 -30.74 3.05
CA ASP A 123 -26.64 -31.43 4.08
C ASP A 123 -28.13 -31.40 3.73
N ILE A 124 -28.64 -30.27 3.22
CA ILE A 124 -30.02 -30.16 2.73
C ILE A 124 -30.25 -31.09 1.54
N VAL A 125 -29.36 -31.09 0.55
CA VAL A 125 -29.46 -31.96 -0.64
C VAL A 125 -29.49 -33.43 -0.25
N ASN A 126 -28.61 -33.85 0.68
CA ASN A 126 -28.60 -35.21 1.19
C ASN A 126 -29.91 -35.57 1.90
N SER A 127 -30.42 -34.68 2.74
CA SER A 127 -31.68 -34.88 3.46
C SER A 127 -32.87 -35.00 2.51
N VAL A 128 -32.91 -34.19 1.44
CA VAL A 128 -33.96 -34.25 0.41
C VAL A 128 -33.87 -35.55 -0.39
N ASN A 129 -32.66 -36.01 -0.73
CA ASN A 129 -32.47 -37.29 -1.43
C ASN A 129 -32.91 -38.48 -0.57
N GLU A 130 -32.55 -38.49 0.72
CA GLU A 130 -33.00 -39.51 1.67
C GLU A 130 -34.53 -39.51 1.80
N PHE A 131 -35.13 -38.33 1.94
CA PHE A 131 -36.59 -38.19 1.99
C PHE A 131 -37.26 -38.72 0.72
N ALA A 132 -36.72 -38.42 -0.46
CA ALA A 132 -37.25 -38.89 -1.74
C ALA A 132 -37.19 -40.43 -1.85
N LEU A 133 -36.08 -41.05 -1.44
CA LEU A 133 -35.94 -42.51 -1.40
C LEU A 133 -36.93 -43.17 -0.43
N ASN A 134 -37.11 -42.58 0.75
CA ASN A 134 -38.07 -43.07 1.74
C ASN A 134 -39.51 -43.01 1.20
N MET A 135 -39.88 -41.88 0.57
CA MET A 135 -41.21 -41.71 -0.02
C MET A 135 -41.47 -42.67 -1.19
N GLU A 136 -40.47 -42.93 -2.04
CA GLU A 136 -40.58 -43.92 -3.11
C GLU A 136 -40.78 -45.34 -2.56
N THR A 137 -39.99 -45.70 -1.55
CA THR A 137 -40.08 -47.01 -0.88
C THR A 137 -41.45 -47.20 -0.22
N GLU A 138 -41.95 -46.17 0.46
CA GLU A 138 -43.26 -46.21 1.11
C GLU A 138 -44.39 -46.32 0.08
N SER A 139 -44.32 -45.56 -1.02
CA SER A 139 -45.27 -45.62 -2.13
C SER A 139 -45.36 -47.02 -2.74
N LEU A 140 -44.23 -47.68 -2.98
CA LEU A 140 -44.17 -49.05 -3.48
C LEU A 140 -44.80 -50.04 -2.48
N SER A 141 -44.52 -49.89 -1.18
CA SER A 141 -45.10 -50.72 -0.11
C SER A 141 -46.63 -50.60 -0.06
N TRP A 142 -47.16 -49.36 -0.04
CA TRP A 142 -48.60 -49.09 -0.05
C TRP A 142 -49.29 -49.66 -1.29
N ARG A 143 -48.66 -49.53 -2.46
CA ARG A 143 -49.19 -50.11 -3.71
C ARG A 143 -49.26 -51.64 -3.63
N GLY A 144 -48.22 -52.28 -3.10
CA GLY A 144 -48.19 -53.73 -2.89
C GLY A 144 -49.28 -54.21 -1.93
N GLN A 145 -49.42 -53.56 -0.77
CA GLN A 145 -50.49 -53.88 0.20
C GLN A 145 -51.88 -53.71 -0.40
N THR A 146 -52.11 -52.59 -1.11
CA THR A 146 -53.41 -52.32 -1.74
C THR A 146 -53.77 -53.40 -2.76
N LEU A 147 -52.82 -53.81 -3.61
CA LEU A 147 -53.03 -54.90 -4.57
C LEU A 147 -53.34 -56.23 -3.87
N SER A 148 -52.62 -56.57 -2.81
CA SER A 148 -52.88 -57.77 -2.01
C SER A 148 -54.27 -57.78 -1.37
N MET A 149 -54.72 -56.64 -0.83
CA MET A 149 -56.07 -56.50 -0.28
C MET A 149 -57.16 -56.65 -1.36
N ILE A 150 -56.95 -56.08 -2.55
CA ILE A 150 -57.85 -56.24 -3.69
C ILE A 150 -57.96 -57.71 -4.10
N GLU A 151 -56.82 -58.41 -4.21
CA GLU A 151 -56.78 -59.82 -4.62
C GLU A 151 -57.45 -60.74 -3.59
N SER A 152 -57.17 -60.54 -2.30
CA SER A 152 -57.84 -61.26 -1.21
C SER A 152 -59.36 -61.07 -1.24
N THR A 153 -59.81 -59.83 -1.45
CA THR A 153 -61.24 -59.50 -1.54
C THR A 153 -61.88 -60.17 -2.75
N LYS A 154 -61.21 -60.14 -3.91
CA LYS A 154 -61.68 -60.81 -5.13
C LYS A 154 -61.85 -62.33 -4.90
N SER A 155 -60.86 -63.00 -4.31
CA SER A 155 -60.95 -64.44 -4.02
C SER A 155 -62.12 -64.78 -3.10
N ARG A 156 -62.32 -64.01 -2.03
CA ARG A 156 -63.46 -64.19 -1.12
C ARG A 156 -64.82 -64.02 -1.80
N VAL A 157 -64.94 -63.11 -2.76
CA VAL A 157 -66.18 -62.92 -3.54
C VAL A 157 -66.44 -64.12 -4.44
N VAL A 158 -65.41 -64.69 -5.06
CA VAL A 158 -65.54 -65.90 -5.89
C VAL A 158 -65.99 -67.11 -5.08
N GLU A 159 -65.55 -67.24 -3.82
CA GLU A 159 -65.98 -68.32 -2.92
C GLU A 159 -67.45 -68.21 -2.46
N LEU A 160 -68.09 -67.04 -2.62
CA LEU A 160 -69.47 -66.76 -2.20
C LEU A 160 -70.51 -66.93 -3.32
N VAL A 161 -70.08 -67.26 -4.54
CA VAL A 161 -70.91 -67.50 -5.73
C VAL A 161 -70.92 -68.99 -6.06
#